data_AF-A0A0U5BSA2-F1
#
_entry.id   AF-A0A0U5BSA2-F1
#
_cell.length_a   1.000
_cell.length_b   1.000
_cell.length_c   1.000
_cell.angle_alpha   90.00
_cell.angle_beta   90.00
_cell.angle_gamma   90.00
#
_symmetry.space_group_name_H-M   'P 1'
#
loop_
_entity.id
_entity.type
_entity.pdbx_description
1 polymer ?
#
loop_
_entity_poly.entity_id
_entity_poly.type
_entity_poly.pdbx_seq_one_letter_code
_entity_poly.pdbx_strand_id
1 'polypeptide(L)'
;MKDAKNNIRLSPRLVMLWKQSYLQAGFDAEQIPDPYAEPRIALYPRSFIEQVEHLGFEKIRDFNFRGAIYIDEVTYRNRRWVIDFAKAHFTESSFFQVTDRNARRRNWWLQRRHRILGPYDHTFEQSGFVPKERPVKERDFFDDDYFRLMCSSQFTLCPAGDAPWSMRFYEAIMSKSIPIVEQVQHTGRNALEYDIGYRYYRLGDPQIEYREDWVEENFRKFLRFQTLMERGLQPSVADRMPLPVGDVCTATG
;
A
#
# COMPACT_ATOMS: atom_id res chain seq x y z
N MET A 1 13.14 14.93 14.75
CA MET A 1 11.81 15.52 15.06
C MET A 1 10.76 14.43 14.96
N LYS A 2 10.32 13.86 16.09
CA LYS A 2 9.17 12.95 16.12
C LYS A 2 7.93 13.83 16.26
N ASP A 3 7.35 14.26 15.14
CA ASP A 3 6.09 14.99 15.16
C ASP A 3 4.97 14.02 15.57
N ALA A 4 4.57 14.11 16.84
CA ALA A 4 3.42 13.40 17.41
C ALA A 4 2.06 13.81 16.78
N LYS A 5 2.08 14.64 15.73
CA LYS A 5 0.89 15.20 15.06
C LYS A 5 0.39 14.38 13.87
N ASN A 6 1.15 13.42 13.38
CA ASN A 6 0.72 12.55 12.28
C ASN A 6 0.09 11.27 12.83
N ASN A 7 -1.00 11.38 13.60
CA ASN A 7 -1.83 10.20 13.88
C ASN A 7 -3.00 10.20 12.89
N ILE A 8 -2.74 9.70 11.68
CA ILE A 8 -3.73 9.68 10.62
C ILE A 8 -4.74 8.57 10.93
N ARG A 9 -6.01 8.96 11.07
CA ARG A 9 -7.12 8.03 11.34
C ARG A 9 -7.18 6.94 10.27
N LEU A 10 -7.58 5.73 10.70
CA LEU A 10 -7.86 4.64 9.77
C LEU A 10 -8.93 5.06 8.76
N SER A 11 -8.68 4.75 7.49
CA SER A 11 -9.73 4.85 6.47
C SER A 11 -10.83 3.83 6.76
N PRO A 12 -12.06 4.03 6.26
CA PRO A 12 -13.13 3.05 6.45
C PRO A 12 -12.74 1.63 6.01
N ARG A 13 -11.99 1.49 4.91
CA ARG A 13 -11.48 0.19 4.45
C ARG A 13 -10.52 -0.44 5.46
N LEU A 14 -9.58 0.34 6.01
CA LEU A 14 -8.67 -0.18 7.04
C LEU A 14 -9.39 -0.59 8.32
N VAL A 15 -10.46 0.10 8.70
CA VAL A 15 -11.28 -0.29 9.85
C VAL A 15 -11.95 -1.65 9.59
N MET A 16 -12.43 -1.89 8.37
CA MET A 16 -13.00 -3.18 7.99
C MET A 16 -11.94 -4.29 8.03
N LEU A 17 -10.77 -4.07 7.40
CA LEU A 17 -9.65 -5.03 7.41
C LEU A 17 -9.15 -5.31 8.83
N TRP A 18 -9.08 -4.28 9.67
CA TRP A 18 -8.73 -4.40 11.09
C TRP A 18 -9.70 -5.34 11.82
N LYS A 19 -11.01 -5.07 11.73
CA LYS A 19 -12.04 -5.92 12.36
C LYS A 19 -11.98 -7.35 11.85
N GLN A 20 -11.87 -7.54 10.54
CA GLN A 20 -11.76 -8.86 9.93
C GLN A 20 -10.52 -9.62 10.41
N SER A 21 -9.39 -8.94 10.62
CA SER A 21 -8.17 -9.54 11.14
C SER A 21 -8.37 -10.13 12.53
N TYR A 22 -9.03 -9.39 13.44
CA TYR A 22 -9.34 -9.87 14.79
C TYR A 22 -10.33 -11.04 14.77
N LEU A 23 -11.41 -10.93 13.99
CA LEU A 23 -12.38 -12.02 13.85
C LEU A 23 -11.72 -13.32 13.35
N GLN A 24 -10.84 -13.22 12.35
CA GLN A 24 -10.10 -14.39 11.84
C GLN A 24 -9.03 -14.91 12.81
N ALA A 25 -8.59 -14.10 13.76
CA ALA A 25 -7.72 -14.53 14.84
C ALA A 25 -8.49 -15.15 16.03
N GLY A 26 -9.83 -15.25 15.94
CA GLY A 26 -10.69 -15.91 16.93
C GLY A 26 -11.18 -15.01 18.05
N PHE A 27 -11.08 -13.68 17.91
CA PHE A 27 -11.65 -12.74 18.87
C PHE A 27 -13.14 -12.53 18.60
N ASP A 28 -13.92 -12.43 19.67
CA ASP A 28 -15.33 -12.02 19.60
C ASP A 28 -15.45 -10.53 19.27
N ALA A 29 -16.61 -10.11 18.72
CA ALA A 29 -16.83 -8.74 18.27
C ALA A 29 -16.65 -7.71 19.40
N GLU A 30 -17.02 -8.07 20.63
CA GLU A 30 -16.92 -7.26 21.84
C GLU A 30 -15.47 -7.14 22.34
N GLN A 31 -14.59 -8.05 21.92
CA GLN A 31 -13.16 -8.06 22.30
C GLN A 31 -12.29 -7.26 21.32
N ILE A 32 -12.83 -6.87 20.16
CA ILE A 32 -12.09 -6.12 19.15
C ILE A 32 -11.78 -4.72 19.71
N PRO A 33 -10.49 -4.34 19.84
CA PRO A 33 -10.12 -3.01 20.30
C PRO A 33 -10.68 -1.92 19.40
N ASP A 34 -11.06 -0.78 19.99
CA ASP A 34 -11.52 0.37 19.22
C ASP A 34 -10.43 0.78 18.20
N PRO A 35 -10.73 0.72 16.89
CA PRO A 35 -9.80 1.09 15.83
C PRO A 35 -9.33 2.56 15.89
N TYR A 36 -9.95 3.41 16.70
CA TYR A 36 -9.65 4.83 16.83
C TYR A 36 -9.00 5.25 18.15
N ALA A 37 -8.88 4.35 19.13
CA ALA A 37 -8.48 4.72 20.49
C ALA A 37 -6.99 5.13 20.62
N GLU A 38 -6.11 4.68 19.73
CA GLU A 38 -4.66 4.97 19.76
C GLU A 38 -4.04 4.88 18.35
N PRO A 39 -2.80 5.36 18.12
CA PRO A 39 -2.07 5.01 16.90
C PRO A 39 -2.00 3.49 16.78
N ARG A 40 -2.55 2.95 15.69
CA ARG A 40 -2.49 1.52 15.35
C ARG A 40 -1.72 1.33 14.06
N ILE A 41 -1.15 0.13 13.90
CA ILE A 41 -0.58 -0.34 12.64
C ILE A 41 -1.73 -0.84 11.74
N ALA A 42 -1.55 -0.81 10.41
CA ALA A 42 -2.54 -1.37 9.50
C ALA A 42 -2.54 -2.89 9.65
N LEU A 43 -3.72 -3.50 9.85
CA LEU A 43 -3.85 -4.95 9.87
C LEU A 43 -4.59 -5.44 8.63
N TYR A 44 -4.07 -6.53 8.08
CA TYR A 44 -4.65 -7.27 6.98
C TYR A 44 -5.09 -8.65 7.47
N PRO A 45 -6.29 -9.11 7.07
CA PRO A 45 -6.82 -10.39 7.49
C PRO A 45 -6.04 -11.54 6.84
N ARG A 46 -5.93 -12.67 7.55
CA ARG A 46 -5.27 -13.89 7.06
C ARG A 46 -5.77 -14.29 5.67
N SER A 47 -7.08 -14.21 5.44
CA SER A 47 -7.67 -14.57 4.15
C SER A 47 -7.19 -13.72 2.98
N PHE A 48 -6.72 -12.47 3.20
CA PHE A 48 -6.11 -11.67 2.14
C PHE A 48 -4.72 -12.21 1.78
N ILE A 49 -3.96 -12.66 2.78
CA ILE A 49 -2.63 -13.21 2.59
C ILE A 49 -2.71 -14.52 1.79
N GLU A 50 -3.60 -15.42 2.22
CA GLU A 50 -3.82 -16.71 1.56
C GLU A 50 -4.26 -16.53 0.09
N GLN A 51 -5.13 -15.55 -0.17
CA GLN A 51 -5.53 -15.21 -1.53
C GLN A 51 -4.35 -14.67 -2.35
N VAL A 52 -3.53 -13.77 -1.81
CA VAL A 52 -2.33 -13.24 -2.50
C VAL A 52 -1.32 -14.34 -2.79
N GLU A 53 -1.07 -15.24 -1.84
CA GLU A 53 -0.17 -16.38 -2.03
C GLU A 53 -0.67 -17.32 -3.12
N HIS A 54 -1.99 -17.53 -3.22
CA HIS A 54 -2.61 -18.35 -4.26
C HIS A 54 -2.41 -17.80 -5.68
N LEU A 55 -2.19 -16.48 -5.84
CA LEU A 55 -1.91 -15.87 -7.15
C LEU A 55 -0.50 -16.20 -7.67
N GLY A 56 0.41 -16.64 -6.79
CA GLY A 56 1.82 -16.80 -7.10
C GLY A 56 2.56 -15.47 -7.18
N PHE A 57 3.89 -15.54 -7.30
CA PHE A 57 4.78 -14.36 -7.25
C PHE A 57 5.74 -14.28 -8.44
N GLU A 58 5.43 -14.95 -9.55
CA GLU A 58 6.26 -14.91 -10.77
C GLU A 58 6.34 -13.48 -11.33
N LYS A 59 7.56 -12.94 -11.42
CA LYS A 59 7.80 -11.56 -11.84
C LYS A 59 7.97 -11.50 -13.36
N ILE A 60 6.91 -11.09 -14.05
CA ILE A 60 6.88 -10.90 -15.51
C ILE A 60 6.82 -9.42 -15.93
N ARG A 61 6.64 -8.51 -14.97
CA ARG A 61 6.57 -7.06 -15.19
C ARG A 61 7.65 -6.33 -14.41
N ASP A 62 8.20 -5.28 -15.00
CA ASP A 62 9.19 -4.42 -14.34
C ASP A 62 8.47 -3.53 -13.32
N PHE A 63 7.67 -2.58 -13.81
CA PHE A 63 6.94 -1.62 -12.97
C PHE A 63 5.44 -1.75 -13.14
N ASN A 64 4.68 -1.43 -12.09
CA ASN A 64 3.26 -1.18 -12.24
C ASN A 64 2.76 0.07 -11.51
N PHE A 65 1.71 0.64 -12.09
CA PHE A 65 0.81 1.56 -11.44
C PHE A 65 -0.62 1.34 -11.93
N ARG A 66 -1.54 1.09 -10.99
CA ARG A 66 -3.00 1.09 -11.24
C ARG A 66 -3.68 1.96 -10.21
N GLY A 67 -4.30 3.06 -10.63
CA GLY A 67 -5.01 3.92 -9.71
C GLY A 67 -5.45 5.27 -10.26
N ALA A 68 -6.19 6.00 -9.43
CA ALA A 68 -6.70 7.31 -9.81
C ALA A 68 -5.60 8.38 -9.84
N ILE A 69 -5.66 9.34 -10.77
CA ILE A 69 -4.70 10.46 -10.86
C ILE A 69 -5.41 11.81 -10.98
N TYR A 70 -6.45 11.94 -11.80
CA TYR A 70 -7.08 13.23 -12.14
C TYR A 70 -8.45 13.43 -11.48
N ILE A 71 -8.75 12.64 -10.44
CA ILE A 71 -9.98 12.71 -9.64
C ILE A 71 -10.18 14.11 -9.02
N ASP A 72 -9.11 14.72 -8.51
CA ASP A 72 -9.12 16.05 -7.90
C ASP A 72 -7.69 16.64 -7.93
N GLU A 73 -7.56 17.94 -7.63
CA GLU A 73 -6.28 18.66 -7.72
C GLU A 73 -5.25 18.20 -6.68
N VAL A 74 -5.70 17.80 -5.47
CA VAL A 74 -4.80 17.29 -4.42
C VAL A 74 -4.24 15.95 -4.84
N THR A 75 -5.09 15.03 -5.31
CA THR A 75 -4.66 13.74 -5.85
C THR A 75 -3.72 13.93 -7.05
N TYR A 76 -4.04 14.83 -7.97
CA TYR A 76 -3.18 15.11 -9.12
C TYR A 76 -1.81 15.61 -8.67
N ARG A 77 -1.74 16.58 -7.76
CA ARG A 77 -0.49 17.09 -7.21
C ARG A 77 0.36 16.00 -6.56
N ASN A 78 -0.26 15.10 -5.79
CA ASN A 78 0.42 14.02 -5.08
C ASN A 78 0.84 12.85 -5.97
N ARG A 79 0.26 12.74 -7.18
CA ARG A 79 0.46 11.60 -8.09
C ARG A 79 1.05 11.96 -9.43
N ARG A 80 1.23 13.24 -9.76
CA ARG A 80 1.78 13.66 -11.06
C ARG A 80 3.14 13.05 -11.35
N TRP A 81 3.97 12.84 -10.32
CA TRP A 81 5.29 12.24 -10.46
C TRP A 81 5.23 10.81 -11.03
N VAL A 82 4.12 10.09 -10.83
CA VAL A 82 3.91 8.75 -11.40
C VAL A 82 3.90 8.80 -12.92
N ILE A 83 3.32 9.84 -13.52
CA ILE A 83 3.30 10.04 -14.97
C ILE A 83 4.72 10.28 -15.47
N ASP A 84 5.46 11.16 -14.80
CA ASP A 84 6.82 11.51 -15.19
C ASP A 84 7.77 10.32 -15.03
N PHE A 85 7.61 9.54 -13.94
CA PHE A 85 8.32 8.29 -13.72
C PHE A 85 8.00 7.27 -14.82
N ALA A 86 6.72 7.07 -15.15
CA ALA A 86 6.32 6.11 -16.17
C ALA A 86 6.96 6.45 -17.52
N LYS A 87 6.91 7.71 -17.95
CA LYS A 87 7.56 8.15 -19.20
C LYS A 87 9.06 7.88 -19.23
N ALA A 88 9.74 8.00 -18.08
CA ALA A 88 11.19 7.88 -17.99
C ALA A 88 11.66 6.42 -17.85
N HIS A 89 10.86 5.55 -17.22
CA HIS A 89 11.34 4.24 -16.77
C HIS A 89 10.50 3.05 -17.24
N PHE A 90 9.24 3.25 -17.63
CA PHE A 90 8.40 2.11 -18.01
C PHE A 90 8.80 1.58 -19.38
N THR A 91 8.82 0.26 -19.47
CA THR A 91 9.15 -0.56 -20.62
C THR A 91 7.89 -1.24 -21.15
N GLU A 92 7.99 -2.00 -22.24
CA GLU A 92 6.86 -2.79 -22.78
C GLU A 92 6.36 -3.87 -21.80
N SER A 93 7.18 -4.32 -20.85
CA SER A 93 6.78 -5.26 -19.80
C SER A 93 6.12 -4.58 -18.59
N SER A 94 6.13 -3.24 -18.53
CA SER A 94 5.51 -2.49 -17.45
C SER A 94 3.99 -2.37 -17.62
N PHE A 95 3.28 -1.94 -16.58
CA PHE A 95 1.83 -1.74 -16.64
C PHE A 95 1.42 -0.42 -16.00
N PHE A 96 0.78 0.44 -16.77
CA PHE A 96 0.24 1.71 -16.31
C PHE A 96 -1.26 1.78 -16.61
N GLN A 97 -2.07 2.16 -15.62
CA GLN A 97 -3.48 2.42 -15.82
C GLN A 97 -4.00 3.49 -14.86
N VAL A 98 -4.58 4.55 -15.43
CA VAL A 98 -5.39 5.51 -14.67
C VAL A 98 -6.82 5.00 -14.55
N THR A 99 -7.31 4.86 -13.31
CA THR A 99 -8.63 4.24 -13.05
C THR A 99 -9.76 5.20 -12.75
N ASP A 100 -9.55 6.52 -12.88
CA ASP A 100 -10.56 7.56 -12.59
C ASP A 100 -11.96 7.18 -13.15
N ARG A 101 -13.03 7.37 -12.35
CA ARG A 101 -14.46 7.08 -12.67
C ARG A 101 -14.86 7.26 -14.13
N ASN A 102 -14.29 8.31 -14.69
CA ASN A 102 -14.66 8.90 -15.96
C ASN A 102 -13.83 8.36 -17.14
N ALA A 103 -12.79 7.55 -16.91
CA ALA A 103 -12.14 6.75 -17.97
C ALA A 103 -13.17 5.88 -18.73
N ARG A 104 -14.24 5.45 -18.04
CA ARG A 104 -15.31 4.58 -18.56
C ARG A 104 -16.26 5.24 -19.58
N ARG A 105 -16.31 6.58 -19.71
CA ARG A 105 -17.40 7.28 -20.43
C ARG A 105 -16.96 8.21 -21.56
N ARG A 106 -15.79 7.99 -22.18
CA ARG A 106 -15.18 9.02 -23.04
C ARG A 106 -15.17 10.36 -22.33
N ASN A 107 -14.70 10.39 -21.09
CA ASN A 107 -14.59 11.66 -20.40
C ASN A 107 -13.61 12.52 -21.17
N TRP A 108 -14.19 13.47 -21.87
CA TRP A 108 -13.48 14.44 -22.66
C TRP A 108 -12.41 15.15 -21.81
N TRP A 109 -12.64 15.37 -20.52
CA TRP A 109 -11.63 15.92 -19.62
C TRP A 109 -10.44 14.99 -19.38
N LEU A 110 -10.67 13.69 -19.16
CA LEU A 110 -9.56 12.74 -18.99
C LEU A 110 -8.83 12.55 -20.31
N GLN A 111 -9.54 12.38 -21.43
CA GLN A 111 -8.93 12.25 -22.76
C GLN A 111 -8.15 13.51 -23.17
N ARG A 112 -8.55 14.68 -22.68
CA ARG A 112 -7.81 15.94 -22.91
C ARG A 112 -6.59 16.08 -22.00
N ARG A 113 -6.63 15.54 -20.78
CA ARG A 113 -5.53 15.65 -19.79
C ARG A 113 -4.52 14.52 -19.87
N HIS A 114 -4.95 13.31 -20.22
CA HIS A 114 -4.12 12.12 -20.30
C HIS A 114 -3.87 11.72 -21.75
N ARG A 115 -2.61 11.76 -22.12
CA ARG A 115 -2.10 11.19 -23.37
C ARG A 115 -1.52 9.82 -23.06
N ILE A 116 -1.77 8.84 -23.93
CA ILE A 116 -1.13 7.53 -23.87
C ILE A 116 0.39 7.73 -23.78
N LEU A 117 0.98 7.13 -22.76
CA LEU A 117 2.40 7.32 -22.41
C LEU A 117 3.32 6.36 -23.17
N GLY A 118 2.80 5.22 -23.60
CA GLY A 118 3.53 4.17 -24.30
C GLY A 118 2.70 2.89 -24.43
N PRO A 119 3.28 1.79 -24.95
CA PRO A 119 2.58 0.52 -25.10
C PRO A 119 2.18 -0.15 -23.77
N TYR A 120 2.78 0.29 -22.66
CA TYR A 120 2.44 -0.14 -21.30
C TYR A 120 1.21 0.56 -20.70
N ASP A 121 0.61 1.54 -21.40
CA ASP A 121 -0.47 2.37 -20.89
C ASP A 121 -1.85 1.85 -21.29
N HIS A 122 -2.49 1.14 -20.37
CA HIS A 122 -3.78 0.47 -20.54
C HIS A 122 -4.96 1.33 -20.06
N THR A 123 -4.76 2.65 -19.88
CA THR A 123 -5.76 3.56 -19.29
C THR A 123 -7.11 3.53 -20.01
N PHE A 124 -7.13 3.31 -21.33
CA PHE A 124 -8.36 3.27 -22.13
C PHE A 124 -8.78 1.87 -22.59
N GLU A 125 -8.03 0.82 -22.25
CA GLU A 125 -8.28 -0.55 -22.71
C GLU A 125 -9.21 -1.32 -21.77
N GLN A 126 -9.09 -1.07 -20.47
CA GLN A 126 -9.82 -1.81 -19.45
C GLN A 126 -10.69 -0.88 -18.61
N SER A 127 -11.84 -1.36 -18.16
CA SER A 127 -12.65 -0.61 -17.19
C SER A 127 -11.90 -0.52 -15.87
N GLY A 128 -11.49 0.69 -15.49
CA GLY A 128 -10.93 0.95 -14.16
C GLY A 128 -11.93 0.66 -13.04
N PHE A 129 -11.42 0.15 -11.93
CA PHE A 129 -12.15 0.04 -10.66
C PHE A 129 -11.53 0.99 -9.64
N VAL A 130 -12.37 1.74 -8.92
CA VAL A 130 -11.94 2.66 -7.84
C VAL A 130 -12.72 2.30 -6.58
N PRO A 131 -12.07 1.71 -5.55
CA PRO A 131 -12.76 1.32 -4.32
C PRO A 131 -13.48 2.48 -3.62
N LYS A 132 -12.92 3.71 -3.70
CA LYS A 132 -13.51 4.92 -3.11
C LYS A 132 -14.88 5.29 -3.70
N GLU A 133 -15.25 4.75 -4.84
CA GLU A 133 -16.53 5.02 -5.50
C GLU A 133 -17.63 4.03 -5.11
N ARG A 134 -17.27 2.92 -4.45
CA ARG A 134 -18.23 1.96 -3.92
C ARG A 134 -18.83 2.43 -2.58
N PRO A 135 -20.06 2.02 -2.24
CA PRO A 135 -20.59 2.18 -0.89
C PRO A 135 -19.59 1.66 0.15
N VAL A 136 -19.46 2.34 1.29
CA VAL A 136 -18.44 2.00 2.31
C VAL A 136 -18.51 0.53 2.73
N LYS A 137 -19.73 -0.03 2.83
CA LYS A 137 -19.99 -1.43 3.19
C LYS A 137 -19.48 -2.46 2.18
N GLU A 138 -19.07 -2.03 0.98
CA GLU A 138 -18.59 -2.89 -0.12
C GLU A 138 -17.09 -2.68 -0.40
N ARG A 139 -16.34 -2.01 0.49
CA ARG A 139 -14.93 -1.64 0.25
C ARG A 139 -13.90 -2.63 0.79
N ASP A 140 -14.32 -3.68 1.45
CA ASP A 140 -13.48 -4.77 1.99
C ASP A 140 -13.23 -5.91 1.00
N PHE A 141 -13.77 -5.82 -0.22
CA PHE A 141 -13.57 -6.83 -1.23
C PHE A 141 -12.08 -7.00 -1.61
N PHE A 142 -11.72 -8.22 -2.01
CA PHE A 142 -10.43 -8.57 -2.59
C PHE A 142 -10.48 -8.36 -4.11
N ASP A 143 -9.57 -7.54 -4.65
CA ASP A 143 -9.46 -7.25 -6.07
C ASP A 143 -8.40 -8.16 -6.71
N ASP A 144 -8.83 -9.31 -7.27
CA ASP A 144 -7.92 -10.32 -7.84
C ASP A 144 -6.99 -9.70 -8.89
N ASP A 145 -7.54 -8.93 -9.83
CA ASP A 145 -6.76 -8.33 -10.92
C ASP A 145 -5.73 -7.33 -10.38
N TYR A 146 -6.08 -6.54 -9.37
CA TYR A 146 -5.17 -5.59 -8.74
C TYR A 146 -4.03 -6.30 -8.01
N PHE A 147 -4.31 -7.36 -7.25
CA PHE A 147 -3.28 -8.12 -6.55
C PHE A 147 -2.44 -8.96 -7.51
N ARG A 148 -3.03 -9.57 -8.53
CA ARG A 148 -2.32 -10.31 -9.59
C ARG A 148 -1.33 -9.41 -10.32
N LEU A 149 -1.74 -8.17 -10.62
CA LEU A 149 -0.86 -7.16 -11.19
C LEU A 149 0.37 -6.91 -10.29
N MET A 150 0.18 -6.62 -9.00
CA MET A 150 1.30 -6.37 -8.08
C MET A 150 2.16 -7.63 -7.86
N CYS A 151 1.54 -8.79 -7.68
CA CYS A 151 2.24 -10.08 -7.52
C CYS A 151 3.15 -10.39 -8.71
N SER A 152 2.73 -10.01 -9.91
CA SER A 152 3.48 -10.23 -11.15
C SER A 152 4.53 -9.15 -11.46
N SER A 153 4.64 -8.11 -10.62
CA SER A 153 5.51 -6.95 -10.86
C SER A 153 6.68 -6.89 -9.88
N GLN A 154 7.87 -6.56 -10.38
CA GLN A 154 9.05 -6.33 -9.57
C GLN A 154 8.85 -5.11 -8.66
N PHE A 155 8.32 -4.02 -9.21
CA PHE A 155 8.11 -2.75 -8.52
C PHE A 155 6.68 -2.24 -8.63
N THR A 156 6.21 -1.57 -7.57
CA THR A 156 4.90 -0.91 -7.53
C THR A 156 5.04 0.56 -7.15
N LEU A 157 4.54 1.47 -7.99
CA LEU A 157 4.51 2.89 -7.68
C LEU A 157 3.44 3.19 -6.62
N CYS A 158 3.88 3.71 -5.48
CA CYS A 158 3.07 3.93 -4.28
C CYS A 158 2.97 5.42 -3.92
N PRO A 159 2.39 6.28 -4.79
CA PRO A 159 2.22 7.68 -4.46
C PRO A 159 1.25 7.87 -3.28
N ALA A 160 1.40 8.99 -2.59
CA ALA A 160 0.45 9.44 -1.58
C ALA A 160 -0.98 9.57 -2.17
N GLY A 161 -1.98 9.35 -1.32
CA GLY A 161 -3.37 9.69 -1.61
C GLY A 161 -3.72 11.08 -1.10
N ASP A 162 -4.95 11.22 -0.62
CA ASP A 162 -5.47 12.41 0.08
C ASP A 162 -4.78 12.63 1.44
N ALA A 163 -4.07 11.60 1.91
CA ALA A 163 -3.18 11.62 3.06
C ALA A 163 -1.74 11.38 2.57
N PRO A 164 -0.71 11.75 3.34
CA PRO A 164 0.70 11.58 2.95
C PRO A 164 1.15 10.11 2.93
N TRP A 165 0.27 9.14 2.63
CA TRP A 165 0.56 7.71 2.54
C TRP A 165 -0.50 7.02 1.65
N SER A 166 -0.28 5.74 1.32
CA SER A 166 -1.24 4.92 0.58
C SER A 166 -1.21 3.47 1.06
N MET A 167 -2.39 2.82 1.17
CA MET A 167 -2.46 1.37 1.45
C MET A 167 -1.69 0.55 0.42
N ARG A 168 -1.53 1.07 -0.80
CA ARG A 168 -0.75 0.42 -1.86
C ARG A 168 0.68 0.09 -1.42
N PHE A 169 1.27 0.89 -0.52
CA PHE A 169 2.61 0.61 0.01
C PHE A 169 2.65 -0.76 0.72
N TYR A 170 1.67 -1.02 1.59
CA TYR A 170 1.54 -2.30 2.29
C TYR A 170 1.05 -3.42 1.38
N GLU A 171 0.11 -3.13 0.48
CA GLU A 171 -0.40 -4.11 -0.48
C GLU A 171 0.70 -4.58 -1.45
N ALA A 172 1.61 -3.69 -1.88
CA ALA A 172 2.77 -4.05 -2.70
C ALA A 172 3.72 -5.00 -1.95
N ILE A 173 4.02 -4.69 -0.68
CA ILE A 173 4.85 -5.55 0.18
C ILE A 173 4.21 -6.93 0.34
N MET A 174 2.91 -6.98 0.64
CA MET A 174 2.14 -8.23 0.75
C MET A 174 2.22 -9.04 -0.55
N SER A 175 2.19 -8.38 -1.70
CA SER A 175 2.35 -8.98 -3.03
C SER A 175 3.80 -9.22 -3.46
N LYS A 176 4.77 -9.12 -2.54
CA LYS A 176 6.20 -9.29 -2.83
C LYS A 176 6.70 -8.38 -3.95
N SER A 177 6.16 -7.17 -4.07
CA SER A 177 6.57 -6.14 -5.01
C SER A 177 7.24 -5.00 -4.26
N ILE A 178 8.42 -4.55 -4.73
CA ILE A 178 9.18 -3.52 -4.01
C ILE A 178 8.49 -2.15 -4.22
N PRO A 179 8.08 -1.46 -3.14
CA PRO A 179 7.44 -0.16 -3.28
C PRO A 179 8.40 0.91 -3.79
N ILE A 180 7.88 1.83 -4.60
CA ILE A 180 8.56 3.08 -4.97
C ILE A 180 7.69 4.25 -4.50
N VAL A 181 8.27 5.15 -3.71
CA VAL A 181 7.58 6.30 -3.14
C VAL A 181 8.28 7.61 -3.48
N GLU A 182 7.55 8.73 -3.49
CA GLU A 182 8.19 10.03 -3.67
C GLU A 182 8.96 10.50 -2.42
N GLN A 183 8.41 10.25 -1.22
CA GLN A 183 8.99 10.71 0.03
C GLN A 183 8.88 9.64 1.11
N VAL A 184 9.79 9.67 2.10
CA VAL A 184 9.81 8.72 3.23
C VAL A 184 8.49 8.73 4.00
N GLN A 185 7.86 9.90 4.12
CA GLN A 185 6.59 10.11 4.80
C GLN A 185 5.47 9.26 4.19
N HIS A 186 5.61 8.84 2.92
CA HIS A 186 4.64 8.02 2.19
C HIS A 186 4.64 6.55 2.58
N THR A 187 5.55 6.13 3.46
CA THR A 187 5.71 4.72 3.88
C THR A 187 4.95 4.33 5.15
N GLY A 188 4.22 5.27 5.75
CA GLY A 188 3.58 5.06 7.04
C GLY A 188 2.56 6.14 7.41
N ARG A 189 1.68 5.82 8.35
CA ARG A 189 0.66 6.75 8.88
C ARG A 189 1.08 7.39 10.17
N ASN A 190 1.94 6.73 10.93
CA ASN A 190 2.40 7.10 12.26
C ASN A 190 3.78 6.48 12.52
N ALA A 191 4.40 6.87 13.64
CA ALA A 191 5.73 6.40 14.03
C ALA A 191 5.86 4.88 14.07
N LEU A 192 4.83 4.16 14.53
CA LEU A 192 4.88 2.69 14.64
C LEU A 192 5.11 2.03 13.28
N GLU A 193 4.53 2.59 12.22
CA GLU A 193 4.66 2.03 10.87
C GLU A 193 5.98 2.41 10.21
N TYR A 194 6.47 3.63 10.46
CA TYR A 194 7.81 4.03 10.02
C TYR A 194 8.91 3.18 10.69
N ASP A 195 8.74 2.86 11.98
CA ASP A 195 9.70 2.11 12.79
C ASP A 195 9.78 0.61 12.39
N ILE A 196 8.86 0.10 11.56
CA ILE A 196 8.97 -1.25 10.97
C ILE A 196 10.20 -1.35 10.07
N GLY A 197 10.60 -0.24 9.43
CA GLY A 197 11.82 -0.17 8.64
C GLY A 197 11.77 -1.01 7.36
N TYR A 198 10.68 -0.92 6.61
CA TYR A 198 10.56 -1.56 5.29
C TYR A 198 11.62 -1.03 4.31
N ARG A 199 12.05 -1.89 3.38
CA ARG A 199 12.90 -1.57 2.23
C ARG A 199 12.06 -1.06 1.07
N TYR A 200 12.47 0.01 0.42
CA TYR A 200 11.77 0.61 -0.72
C TYR A 200 12.73 1.55 -1.45
N TYR A 201 12.35 1.94 -2.67
CA TYR A 201 13.04 3.00 -3.39
C TYR A 201 12.29 4.32 -3.27
N ARG A 202 13.05 5.42 -3.32
CA ARG A 202 12.52 6.78 -3.43
C ARG A 202 12.64 7.29 -4.86
N LEU A 203 11.76 8.21 -5.20
CA LEU A 203 11.88 8.99 -6.43
C LEU A 203 13.25 9.70 -6.43
N GLY A 204 14.06 9.40 -7.44
CA GLY A 204 15.41 9.96 -7.59
C GLY A 204 16.53 9.09 -7.04
N ASP A 205 16.25 7.91 -6.46
CA ASP A 205 17.31 6.94 -6.21
C ASP A 205 17.97 6.56 -7.56
N PRO A 206 19.32 6.58 -7.65
CA PRO A 206 20.03 6.55 -8.92
C PRO A 206 19.99 5.20 -9.62
N GLN A 207 19.73 4.13 -8.87
CA GLN A 207 19.65 2.77 -9.37
C GLN A 207 18.50 2.06 -8.68
N ILE A 208 17.55 1.57 -9.49
CA ILE A 208 16.43 0.76 -9.04
C ILE A 208 16.69 -0.66 -9.55
N GLU A 209 17.03 -1.55 -8.61
CA GLU A 209 17.32 -2.95 -8.88
C GLU A 209 16.38 -3.85 -8.08
N TYR A 210 15.95 -4.95 -8.69
CA TYR A 210 15.09 -5.90 -8.01
C TYR A 210 15.92 -6.74 -7.04
N ARG A 211 15.53 -6.71 -5.77
CA ARG A 211 16.27 -7.28 -4.64
C ARG A 211 15.42 -8.30 -3.92
N GLU A 212 15.63 -9.58 -4.23
CA GLU A 212 14.87 -10.68 -3.64
C GLU A 212 15.04 -10.73 -2.10
N ASP A 213 16.22 -10.39 -1.60
CA ASP A 213 16.49 -10.25 -0.17
C ASP A 213 15.61 -9.18 0.50
N TRP A 214 15.38 -8.05 -0.18
CA TRP A 214 14.47 -7.00 0.31
C TRP A 214 13.01 -7.47 0.28
N VAL A 215 12.62 -8.21 -0.74
CA VAL A 215 11.27 -8.76 -0.89
C VAL A 215 10.95 -9.69 0.28
N GLU A 216 11.83 -10.64 0.58
CA GLU A 216 11.62 -11.59 1.68
C GLU A 216 11.73 -10.92 3.06
N GLU A 217 12.63 -9.95 3.24
CA GLU A 217 12.72 -9.16 4.47
C GLU A 217 11.40 -8.39 4.71
N ASN A 218 10.90 -7.71 3.69
CA ASN A 218 9.66 -6.94 3.77
C ASN A 218 8.45 -7.83 4.03
N PHE A 219 8.32 -8.94 3.31
CA PHE A 219 7.19 -9.86 3.47
C PHE A 219 7.16 -10.44 4.88
N ARG A 220 8.30 -10.85 5.44
CA ARG A 220 8.40 -11.32 6.83
C ARG A 220 7.99 -10.25 7.83
N LYS A 221 8.47 -9.01 7.67
CA LYS A 221 8.06 -7.88 8.51
C LYS A 221 6.55 -7.64 8.42
N PHE A 222 5.99 -7.74 7.21
CA PHE A 222 4.56 -7.57 6.98
C PHE A 222 3.75 -8.62 7.73
N LEU A 223 4.10 -9.91 7.62
CA LEU A 223 3.43 -10.96 8.38
C LEU A 223 3.49 -10.71 9.89
N ARG A 224 4.66 -10.31 10.40
CA ARG A 224 4.88 -10.05 11.82
C ARG A 224 4.11 -8.85 12.38
N PHE A 225 4.10 -7.74 11.65
CA PHE A 225 3.60 -6.45 12.17
C PHE A 225 2.22 -6.05 11.65
N GLN A 226 1.84 -6.51 10.45
CA GLN A 226 0.61 -6.12 9.77
C GLN A 226 -0.40 -7.26 9.63
N THR A 227 -0.17 -8.38 10.32
CA THR A 227 -1.16 -9.45 10.49
C THR A 227 -1.21 -9.92 11.94
N LEU A 228 -2.21 -10.73 12.27
CA LEU A 228 -2.29 -11.44 13.55
C LEU A 228 -1.85 -12.91 13.43
N MET A 229 -1.22 -13.31 12.31
CA MET A 229 -0.88 -14.72 12.03
C MET A 229 0.22 -15.24 12.96
N GLU A 230 1.24 -14.44 13.26
CA GLU A 230 2.33 -14.81 14.19
C GLU A 230 1.95 -14.62 15.67
N ARG A 231 0.84 -13.93 15.96
CA ARG A 231 0.37 -13.64 17.33
C ARG A 231 -0.59 -14.70 17.87
N GLY A 232 -0.55 -15.92 17.33
CA GLY A 232 -1.50 -16.99 17.64
C GLY A 232 -1.72 -17.19 19.15
N LEU A 233 -2.97 -16.99 19.58
CA LEU A 233 -3.62 -17.58 20.75
C LEU A 233 -2.87 -17.45 22.09
N GLN A 234 -2.95 -16.27 22.72
CA GLN A 234 -3.05 -16.19 24.18
C GLN A 234 -4.17 -15.21 24.53
N PRO A 235 -5.33 -15.66 25.02
CA PRO A 235 -6.26 -14.78 25.72
C PRO A 235 -5.66 -14.50 27.09
N SER A 236 -4.66 -13.62 27.17
CA SER A 236 -4.26 -13.03 28.44
C SER A 236 -3.95 -11.55 28.27
N VAL A 237 -4.52 -10.77 29.18
CA VAL A 237 -4.58 -9.31 29.22
C VAL A 237 -3.20 -8.68 29.56
N ALA A 238 -2.08 -9.34 29.26
CA ALA A 238 -0.78 -9.02 29.85
C ALA A 238 0.28 -8.44 28.89
N ASP A 239 0.20 -8.64 27.57
CA ASP A 239 1.28 -8.18 26.68
C ASP A 239 1.07 -6.74 26.18
N ARG A 240 1.20 -5.80 27.12
CA ARG A 240 1.73 -4.47 26.79
C ARG A 240 3.19 -4.67 26.39
N MET A 241 3.49 -4.81 25.11
CA MET A 241 4.87 -4.56 24.68
C MET A 241 5.16 -3.07 24.88
N PRO A 242 6.14 -2.67 25.69
CA PRO A 242 6.78 -1.38 25.48
C PRO A 242 7.54 -1.49 24.16
N LEU A 243 7.32 -0.53 23.27
CA LEU A 243 8.17 -0.36 22.09
C LEU A 243 9.62 -0.23 22.56
N PRO A 244 10.60 -0.82 21.84
CA PRO A 244 12.00 -0.57 22.15
C PRO A 244 12.27 0.93 21.97
N VAL A 245 12.48 1.61 23.10
CA VAL A 245 13.06 2.95 23.10
C VAL A 245 14.52 2.74 22.72
N GLY A 246 14.86 3.07 21.47
CA GLY A 246 16.25 3.03 21.02
C GLY A 246 17.11 3.88 21.93
N ASP A 247 18.18 3.27 22.47
CA ASP A 247 19.18 3.96 23.27
C ASP A 247 19.74 5.15 22.50
N VAL A 248 19.62 6.31 23.11
CA VAL A 248 20.33 7.51 22.70
C VAL A 248 21.80 7.28 23.02
N CYS A 249 22.60 6.94 22.01
CA CYS A 249 24.05 7.06 22.08
C CYS A 249 24.42 8.52 22.36
N THR A 250 24.65 8.86 23.63
CA THR A 250 25.41 10.05 24.00
C THR A 250 26.88 9.76 23.69
N ALA A 251 27.36 10.29 22.57
CA ALA A 251 28.79 10.44 22.35
C ALA A 251 29.27 11.66 23.15
N THR A 252 29.95 11.40 24.26
CA THR A 252 30.89 12.33 24.90
C THR A 252 32.20 11.58 25.09
N GLY A 253 33.24 12.08 24.43
CA GLY A 253 34.59 11.53 24.42
C GLY A 253 35.33 11.96 23.17
#